data_AF-A0A397T2P2-F1
#
_entry.id   AF-A0A397T2P2-F1
#
_cell.length_a   1.000
_cell.length_b   1.000
_cell.length_c   1.000
_cell.angle_alpha   90.00
_cell.angle_beta   90.00
_cell.angle_gamma   90.00
#
_symmetry.space_group_name_H-M   'P 1'
#
loop_
_entity.id
_entity.type
_entity.pdbx_description
1 polymer ?
#
loop_
_entity_poly.entity_id
_entity_poly.type
_entity_poly.pdbx_seq_one_letter_code
_entity_poly.pdbx_strand_id
1 'polypeptide(L)'
;MSQKNNQLHYYIDGDVLFIVEDSTFRVHKNIIGLASKMFYDMFACATPTYSTKDDNDIPEVLLEGESSKTFENILSYIYPNTFIMIDWNNVAEFLRFSEKYIIDMILLSAKTFLEKEFRKNPLYSLFLADRYHFKSLFKESSKLVLDNFPEYKREKIFSQLSLCTRNALTKKYTSYTDSLAKLANVDFISGYLHCDECNNSSEHDLKINQEFIERSKKVQILPLPLPPTQPSNTRDILFGSIGYRTCDNQFMTFQLPRKFKKHFGVFEPLECKKHKKDPCFYPYIELGE
;
A
#
# COMPACT_ATOMS: atom_id res chain seq x y z
N MET A 1 -37.60 5.59 19.33
CA MET A 1 -37.41 4.33 18.57
C MET A 1 -37.01 3.27 19.58
N SER A 2 -37.54 2.04 19.50
CA SER A 2 -37.24 1.00 20.50
C SER A 2 -35.83 0.49 20.29
N GLN A 3 -34.93 0.70 21.26
CA GLN A 3 -33.60 0.11 21.24
C GLN A 3 -33.71 -1.41 21.41
N LYS A 4 -32.89 -2.18 20.67
CA LYS A 4 -32.87 -3.64 20.69
C LYS A 4 -31.52 -4.14 21.21
N ASN A 5 -31.55 -5.05 22.18
CA ASN A 5 -30.34 -5.71 22.65
C ASN A 5 -29.67 -6.49 21.52
N ASN A 6 -28.35 -6.31 21.38
CA ASN A 6 -27.56 -7.08 20.42
C ASN A 6 -27.57 -8.57 20.80
N GLN A 7 -27.64 -9.46 19.79
CA GLN A 7 -27.76 -10.90 20.05
C GLN A 7 -26.43 -11.57 20.41
N LEU A 8 -25.30 -11.01 19.96
CA LEU A 8 -23.97 -11.59 20.15
C LEU A 8 -23.25 -11.01 21.37
N HIS A 9 -23.37 -9.70 21.56
CA HIS A 9 -22.64 -8.96 22.59
C HIS A 9 -23.61 -8.27 23.56
N TYR A 10 -24.32 -9.09 24.32
CA TYR A 10 -25.14 -8.66 25.45
C TYR A 10 -24.88 -9.60 26.62
N TYR A 11 -23.88 -9.27 27.43
CA TYR A 11 -23.42 -10.07 28.56
C TYR A 11 -24.16 -9.68 29.84
N ILE A 12 -24.75 -10.65 30.52
CA ILE A 12 -25.55 -10.43 31.75
C ILE A 12 -24.69 -9.84 32.88
N ASP A 13 -23.40 -10.16 32.89
CA ASP A 13 -22.39 -9.69 33.82
C ASP A 13 -21.66 -8.41 33.35
N GLY A 14 -22.02 -7.86 32.19
CA GLY A 14 -21.44 -6.61 31.69
C GLY A 14 -21.77 -5.40 32.57
N ASP A 15 -20.79 -4.52 32.73
CA ASP A 15 -20.79 -3.35 33.62
C ASP A 15 -20.75 -2.00 32.88
N VAL A 16 -20.94 -2.03 31.55
CA VAL A 16 -21.18 -0.85 30.70
C VAL A 16 -22.12 -1.18 29.54
N LEU A 17 -22.97 -0.24 29.19
CA LEU A 17 -23.84 -0.29 28.01
C LEU A 17 -23.29 0.64 26.93
N PHE A 18 -23.18 0.14 25.70
CA PHE A 18 -22.94 0.97 24.53
C PHE A 18 -24.22 1.05 23.68
N ILE A 19 -24.64 2.27 23.38
CA ILE A 19 -25.78 2.54 22.51
C ILE A 19 -25.24 2.95 21.14
N VAL A 20 -25.57 2.16 20.11
CA VAL A 20 -25.09 2.37 18.74
C VAL A 20 -26.28 2.19 17.80
N GLU A 21 -26.64 3.25 17.06
CA GLU A 21 -27.88 3.30 16.26
C GLU A 21 -29.11 2.91 17.10
N ASP A 22 -29.80 1.83 16.73
CA ASP A 22 -30.96 1.25 17.41
C ASP A 22 -30.60 0.04 18.29
N SER A 23 -29.31 -0.22 18.48
CA SER A 23 -28.81 -1.41 19.16
C SER A 23 -28.13 -1.09 20.49
N THR A 24 -28.41 -1.92 21.50
CA THR A 24 -27.79 -1.84 22.83
C THR A 24 -26.85 -3.02 23.04
N PHE A 25 -25.59 -2.71 23.38
CA PHE A 25 -24.54 -3.68 23.65
C PHE A 25 -24.20 -3.64 25.13
N ARG A 26 -24.21 -4.78 25.81
CA ARG A 26 -23.82 -4.87 27.22
C ARG A 26 -22.51 -5.62 27.32
N VAL A 27 -21.46 -4.95 27.75
CA VAL A 27 -20.06 -5.42 27.69
C VAL A 27 -19.29 -5.07 28.96
N HIS A 28 -18.03 -5.49 29.02
CA HIS A 28 -17.16 -5.32 30.19
C HIS A 28 -16.17 -4.16 29.99
N LYS A 29 -16.17 -3.19 30.91
CA LYS A 29 -15.24 -2.04 30.94
C LYS A 29 -13.79 -2.48 30.89
N ASN A 30 -13.44 -3.51 31.65
CA ASN A 30 -12.07 -4.03 31.69
C ASN A 30 -11.61 -4.55 30.32
N ILE A 31 -12.44 -5.31 29.62
CA ILE A 31 -12.08 -5.86 28.30
C ILE A 31 -11.94 -4.73 27.26
N ILE A 32 -12.92 -3.81 27.23
CA ILE A 32 -12.91 -2.70 26.29
C ILE A 32 -11.79 -1.71 26.60
N GLY A 33 -11.53 -1.42 27.87
CA GLY A 33 -10.44 -0.54 28.31
C GLY A 33 -9.07 -1.15 28.05
N LEU A 34 -8.90 -2.47 28.14
CA LEU A 34 -7.66 -3.13 27.72
C LEU A 34 -7.43 -3.01 26.21
N ALA A 35 -8.48 -3.03 25.41
CA ALA A 35 -8.38 -2.90 23.96
C ALA A 35 -8.24 -1.44 23.49
N SER A 36 -8.85 -0.49 24.20
CA SER A 36 -8.92 0.92 23.83
C SER A 36 -8.44 1.81 24.96
N LYS A 37 -7.35 2.56 24.70
CA LYS A 37 -6.87 3.57 25.65
C LYS A 37 -7.90 4.67 25.89
N MET A 38 -8.62 5.07 24.84
CA MET A 38 -9.65 6.11 24.94
C MET A 38 -10.78 5.69 25.88
N PHE A 39 -11.28 4.47 25.76
CA PHE A 39 -12.31 3.97 26.68
C PHE A 39 -11.77 3.71 28.08
N TYR A 40 -10.53 3.24 28.23
CA TYR A 40 -9.90 3.13 29.55
C TYR A 40 -9.86 4.48 30.27
N ASP A 41 -9.35 5.51 29.61
CA ASP A 41 -9.26 6.87 30.18
C ASP A 41 -10.67 7.42 30.48
N MET A 42 -11.63 7.19 29.58
CA MET A 42 -13.03 7.58 29.78
C MET A 42 -13.60 6.95 31.06
N PHE A 43 -13.40 5.65 31.28
CA PHE A 43 -13.91 4.96 32.48
C PHE A 43 -13.16 5.35 33.76
N ALA A 44 -11.86 5.62 33.66
CA ALA A 44 -11.04 6.02 34.81
C ALA A 44 -11.32 7.47 35.25
N CYS A 45 -11.63 8.36 34.31
CA CYS A 45 -11.89 9.78 34.59
C CYS A 45 -13.38 10.11 34.79
N ALA A 46 -14.30 9.20 34.43
CA ALA A 46 -15.72 9.42 34.61
C ALA A 46 -16.06 9.62 36.10
N THR A 47 -16.61 10.80 36.43
CA THR A 47 -17.21 11.04 37.74
C THR A 47 -18.64 10.50 37.73
N PRO A 48 -19.05 9.66 38.70
CA PRO A 48 -20.41 9.15 38.76
C PRO A 48 -21.36 10.32 38.99
N THR A 49 -22.15 10.66 37.96
CA THR A 49 -23.22 11.66 38.10
C THR A 49 -24.43 10.91 38.63
N TYR A 50 -24.48 10.67 39.93
CA TYR A 50 -25.58 9.96 40.59
C TYR A 50 -26.91 10.64 40.26
N SER A 51 -27.67 10.03 39.35
CA SER A 51 -29.00 10.47 38.94
C SER A 51 -29.98 9.36 39.26
N THR A 52 -30.48 9.39 40.49
CA THR A 52 -31.74 8.78 40.96
C THR A 52 -32.03 7.32 40.61
N LYS A 53 -31.86 6.46 41.64
CA LYS A 53 -32.80 5.40 42.06
C LYS A 53 -33.43 4.56 40.92
N ASP A 54 -32.65 3.69 40.31
CA ASP A 54 -33.14 2.40 39.81
C ASP A 54 -32.04 1.33 39.92
N ASP A 55 -32.44 0.10 40.21
CA ASP A 55 -31.61 -1.04 40.65
C ASP A 55 -30.72 -1.65 39.54
N ASN A 56 -30.41 -0.88 38.48
CA ASN A 56 -29.53 -1.24 37.36
C ASN A 56 -28.70 -0.03 36.89
N ASP A 57 -27.89 0.54 37.79
CA ASP A 57 -27.07 1.74 37.58
C ASP A 57 -25.83 1.47 36.69
N ILE A 58 -26.05 0.84 35.52
CA ILE A 58 -24.99 0.52 34.55
C ILE A 58 -24.78 1.76 33.66
N PRO A 59 -23.56 2.32 33.57
CA PRO A 59 -23.32 3.50 32.76
C PRO A 59 -23.51 3.22 31.28
N GLU A 60 -24.11 4.19 30.59
CA GLU A 60 -24.34 4.17 29.14
C GLU A 60 -23.34 5.05 28.39
N VAL A 61 -22.84 4.55 27.26
CA VAL A 61 -21.94 5.25 26.34
C VAL A 61 -22.59 5.29 24.96
N LEU A 62 -22.93 6.48 24.49
CA LEU A 62 -23.50 6.68 23.15
C LEU A 62 -22.40 6.81 22.10
N LEU A 63 -22.41 5.97 21.06
CA LEU A 63 -21.51 6.06 19.92
C LEU A 63 -22.24 6.65 18.71
N GLU A 64 -22.27 7.99 18.64
CA GLU A 64 -22.91 8.69 17.53
C GLU A 64 -22.15 8.52 16.21
N GLY A 65 -22.90 8.29 15.13
CA GLY A 65 -22.37 8.16 13.77
C GLY A 65 -21.67 6.83 13.49
N GLU A 66 -21.76 5.85 14.39
CA GLU A 66 -21.20 4.51 14.21
C GLU A 66 -22.29 3.52 13.82
N SER A 67 -21.95 2.53 12.99
CA SER A 67 -22.88 1.44 12.65
C SER A 67 -22.86 0.35 13.71
N SER A 68 -24.03 -0.11 14.12
CA SER A 68 -24.21 -1.26 15.02
C SER A 68 -23.46 -2.48 14.51
N LYS A 69 -23.45 -2.72 13.19
CA LYS A 69 -22.74 -3.86 12.60
C LYS A 69 -21.23 -3.73 12.69
N THR A 70 -20.68 -2.53 12.46
CA THR A 70 -19.25 -2.29 12.62
C THR A 70 -18.84 -2.50 14.07
N PHE A 71 -19.61 -1.98 15.02
CA PHE A 71 -19.31 -2.15 16.43
C PHE A 71 -19.38 -3.61 16.88
N GLU A 72 -20.41 -4.36 16.45
CA GLU A 72 -20.51 -5.81 16.67
C GLU A 72 -19.28 -6.56 16.15
N ASN A 73 -18.81 -6.23 14.93
CA ASN A 73 -17.61 -6.83 14.36
C ASN A 73 -16.34 -6.49 15.17
N ILE A 74 -16.20 -5.25 15.65
CA ILE A 74 -15.07 -4.85 16.50
C ILE A 74 -15.10 -5.61 17.83
N LEU A 75 -16.26 -5.72 18.47
CA LEU A 75 -16.43 -6.50 19.68
C LEU A 75 -16.13 -7.98 19.43
N SER A 76 -16.56 -8.52 18.29
CA SER A 76 -16.29 -9.90 17.90
C SER A 76 -14.79 -10.17 17.69
N TYR A 77 -14.00 -9.14 17.39
CA TYR A 77 -12.55 -9.21 17.29
C TYR A 77 -11.86 -9.11 18.66
N ILE A 78 -12.40 -8.32 19.58
CA ILE A 78 -11.84 -8.09 20.92
C ILE A 78 -12.16 -9.25 21.87
N TYR A 79 -13.37 -9.80 21.78
CA TYR A 79 -13.85 -10.83 22.69
C TYR A 79 -13.37 -12.23 22.27
N PRO A 80 -12.87 -13.06 23.21
CA PRO A 80 -12.31 -14.37 22.89
C PRO A 80 -13.36 -15.42 22.48
N ASN A 81 -14.62 -15.21 22.87
CA ASN A 81 -15.71 -16.16 22.61
C ASN A 81 -16.30 -16.03 21.20
N THR A 82 -15.80 -15.09 20.41
CA THR A 82 -16.23 -14.76 19.06
C THR A 82 -15.03 -14.76 18.13
N PHE A 83 -15.28 -14.93 16.83
CA PHE A 83 -14.22 -14.97 15.85
C PHE A 83 -14.63 -14.21 14.59
N ILE A 84 -13.84 -13.21 14.24
CA ILE A 84 -13.94 -12.48 12.98
C ILE A 84 -12.54 -12.19 12.47
N MET A 85 -12.32 -12.40 11.18
CA MET A 85 -11.04 -12.08 10.53
C MET A 85 -11.16 -10.74 9.81
N ILE A 86 -10.05 -10.00 9.78
CA ILE A 86 -9.94 -8.78 8.98
C ILE A 86 -9.78 -9.18 7.50
N ASP A 87 -10.63 -8.63 6.65
CA ASP A 87 -10.67 -8.87 5.21
C ASP A 87 -10.93 -7.57 4.43
N TRP A 88 -11.05 -7.66 3.10
CA TRP A 88 -11.31 -6.47 2.26
C TRP A 88 -12.67 -5.81 2.48
N ASN A 89 -13.64 -6.52 3.05
CA ASN A 89 -14.98 -6.00 3.29
C ASN A 89 -15.04 -5.16 4.56
N ASN A 90 -14.23 -5.50 5.57
CA ASN A 90 -14.27 -4.86 6.88
C ASN A 90 -13.04 -3.99 7.20
N VAL A 91 -11.91 -4.14 6.50
CA VAL A 91 -10.63 -3.47 6.85
C VAL A 91 -10.74 -1.95 6.97
N ALA A 92 -11.52 -1.29 6.10
CA ALA A 92 -11.66 0.16 6.15
C ALA A 92 -12.42 0.64 7.39
N GLU A 93 -13.50 -0.04 7.76
CA GLU A 93 -14.25 0.26 8.98
C GLU A 93 -13.43 -0.08 10.23
N PHE A 94 -12.67 -1.19 10.19
CA PHE A 94 -11.75 -1.55 11.28
C PHE A 94 -10.67 -0.48 11.49
N LEU A 95 -10.05 0.02 10.41
CA LEU A 95 -9.09 1.11 10.49
C LEU A 95 -9.72 2.41 11.00
N ARG A 96 -10.88 2.81 10.46
CA ARG A 96 -11.60 4.03 10.86
C ARG A 96 -11.96 3.99 12.35
N PHE A 97 -12.52 2.87 12.80
CA PHE A 97 -12.95 2.70 14.18
C PHE A 97 -11.74 2.63 15.12
N SER A 98 -10.71 1.85 14.77
CA SER A 98 -9.51 1.72 15.60
C SER A 98 -8.71 3.02 15.74
N GLU A 99 -8.64 3.86 14.71
CA GLU A 99 -8.03 5.18 14.80
C GLU A 99 -8.86 6.12 15.69
N LYS A 100 -10.18 6.19 15.48
CA LYS A 100 -11.09 7.06 16.24
C LYS A 100 -11.10 6.74 17.74
N TYR A 101 -11.12 5.45 18.07
CA TYR A 101 -11.24 4.96 19.45
C TYR A 101 -9.91 4.42 20.02
N ILE A 102 -8.78 4.65 19.35
CA ILE A 102 -7.42 4.28 19.81
C ILE A 102 -7.35 2.79 20.21
N ILE A 103 -7.68 1.90 19.27
CA ILE A 103 -7.62 0.43 19.42
C ILE A 103 -6.42 -0.11 18.65
N ASP A 104 -5.23 0.01 19.24
CA ASP A 104 -3.95 -0.25 18.56
C ASP A 104 -3.82 -1.69 18.03
N MET A 105 -4.37 -2.67 18.76
CA MET A 105 -4.33 -4.07 18.33
C MET A 105 -5.06 -4.30 17.01
N ILE A 106 -6.18 -3.60 16.78
CA ILE A 106 -6.94 -3.69 15.54
C ILE A 106 -6.23 -2.95 14.42
N LEU A 107 -5.72 -1.74 14.71
CA LEU A 107 -4.96 -0.95 13.75
C LEU A 107 -3.75 -1.73 13.22
N LEU A 108 -2.99 -2.38 14.11
CA LEU A 108 -1.83 -3.21 13.76
C LEU A 108 -2.23 -4.46 12.96
N SER A 109 -3.34 -5.10 13.34
CA SER A 109 -3.83 -6.30 12.65
C SER A 109 -4.33 -5.99 11.24
N ALA A 110 -5.04 -4.87 11.08
CA ALA A 110 -5.47 -4.36 9.79
C ALA A 110 -4.28 -3.98 8.89
N LYS A 111 -3.28 -3.28 9.45
CA LYS A 111 -2.03 -3.00 8.75
C LYS A 111 -1.34 -4.30 8.30
N THR A 112 -1.25 -5.29 9.17
CA THR A 112 -0.62 -6.58 8.87
C THR A 112 -1.36 -7.32 7.75
N PHE A 113 -2.69 -7.29 7.76
CA PHE A 113 -3.51 -7.82 6.66
C PHE A 113 -3.18 -7.12 5.34
N LEU A 114 -3.15 -5.79 5.32
CA LEU A 114 -2.85 -5.01 4.12
C LEU A 114 -1.44 -5.30 3.60
N GLU A 115 -0.42 -5.35 4.46
CA GLU A 115 0.97 -5.66 4.06
C GLU A 115 1.11 -7.07 3.44
N LYS A 116 0.25 -8.01 3.83
CA LYS A 116 0.22 -9.36 3.22
C LYS A 116 -0.53 -9.38 1.89
N GLU A 117 -1.65 -8.66 1.80
CA GLU A 117 -2.64 -8.82 0.74
C GLU A 117 -2.63 -7.70 -0.31
N PHE A 118 -1.80 -6.65 -0.16
CA PHE A 118 -1.84 -5.45 -1.02
C PHE A 118 -1.80 -5.73 -2.52
N ARG A 119 -1.17 -6.83 -2.94
CA ARG A 119 -1.07 -7.21 -4.35
C ARG A 119 -2.43 -7.54 -4.99
N LYS A 120 -3.41 -7.96 -4.19
CA LYS A 120 -4.77 -8.26 -4.67
C LYS A 120 -5.52 -6.98 -5.04
N ASN A 121 -5.35 -5.91 -4.26
CA ASN A 121 -6.03 -4.63 -4.47
C ASN A 121 -5.07 -3.44 -4.27
N PRO A 122 -4.09 -3.22 -5.18
CA PRO A 122 -3.01 -2.26 -4.94
C PRO A 122 -3.47 -0.81 -4.79
N LEU A 123 -4.44 -0.37 -5.60
CA LEU A 123 -4.96 1.00 -5.52
C LEU A 123 -5.68 1.24 -4.19
N TYR A 124 -6.46 0.27 -3.72
CA TYR A 124 -7.18 0.39 -2.46
C TYR A 124 -6.22 0.33 -1.26
N SER A 125 -5.20 -0.52 -1.31
CA SER A 125 -4.10 -0.51 -0.34
C SER A 125 -3.36 0.81 -0.30
N LEU A 126 -3.08 1.41 -1.46
CA LEU A 126 -2.45 2.72 -1.55
C LEU A 126 -3.34 3.79 -0.92
N PHE A 127 -4.65 3.75 -1.18
CA PHE A 127 -5.62 4.67 -0.59
C PHE A 127 -5.67 4.58 0.94
N LEU A 128 -5.74 3.37 1.50
CA LEU A 128 -5.69 3.19 2.95
C LEU A 128 -4.33 3.60 3.52
N ALA A 129 -3.23 3.27 2.85
CA ALA A 129 -1.89 3.65 3.30
C ALA A 129 -1.66 5.18 3.29
N ASP A 130 -2.26 5.89 2.32
CA ASP A 130 -2.25 7.36 2.23
C ASP A 130 -2.99 7.98 3.41
N ARG A 131 -4.20 7.45 3.73
CA ARG A 131 -5.04 7.95 4.82
C ARG A 131 -4.46 7.72 6.20
N TYR A 132 -3.93 6.53 6.47
CA TYR A 132 -3.42 6.12 7.78
C TYR A 132 -1.89 6.23 7.89
N HIS A 133 -1.24 6.88 6.92
CA HIS A 133 0.21 7.14 6.90
C HIS A 133 1.10 5.88 7.04
N PHE A 134 0.68 4.75 6.47
CA PHE A 134 1.46 3.52 6.45
C PHE A 134 2.58 3.57 5.40
N LYS A 135 3.71 4.20 5.74
CA LYS A 135 4.83 4.48 4.82
C LYS A 135 5.32 3.27 4.01
N SER A 136 5.54 2.12 4.67
CA SER A 136 5.97 0.87 4.02
C SER A 136 4.96 0.40 2.97
N LEU A 137 3.71 0.26 3.38
CA LEU A 137 2.60 -0.17 2.53
C LEU A 137 2.35 0.81 1.38
N PHE A 138 2.44 2.11 1.63
CA PHE A 138 2.27 3.14 0.61
C PHE A 138 3.30 2.99 -0.50
N LYS A 139 4.58 2.87 -0.13
CA LYS A 139 5.68 2.65 -1.08
C LYS A 139 5.45 1.38 -1.91
N GLU A 140 5.16 0.25 -1.26
CA GLU A 140 4.96 -1.04 -1.93
C GLU A 140 3.72 -1.08 -2.83
N SER A 141 2.62 -0.47 -2.39
CA SER A 141 1.40 -0.39 -3.20
C SER A 141 1.59 0.54 -4.40
N SER A 142 2.33 1.65 -4.23
CA SER A 142 2.62 2.59 -5.31
C SER A 142 3.40 1.96 -6.46
N LYS A 143 4.27 0.98 -6.16
CA LYS A 143 5.04 0.21 -7.17
C LYS A 143 4.11 -0.44 -8.18
N LEU A 144 3.08 -1.13 -7.69
CA LEU A 144 2.09 -1.82 -8.53
C LEU A 144 1.12 -0.86 -9.21
N VAL A 145 0.73 0.22 -8.53
CA VAL A 145 -0.16 1.24 -9.10
C VAL A 145 0.51 1.98 -10.25
N LEU A 146 1.79 2.33 -10.13
CA LEU A 146 2.53 3.00 -11.21
C LEU A 146 2.76 2.08 -12.41
N ASP A 147 2.84 0.77 -12.18
CA ASP A 147 3.05 -0.20 -13.26
C ASP A 147 1.86 -0.24 -14.22
N ASN A 148 0.63 -0.21 -13.67
CA ASN A 148 -0.64 -0.17 -14.43
C ASN A 148 -1.37 1.17 -14.28
N PHE A 149 -0.63 2.27 -14.21
CA PHE A 149 -1.19 3.59 -13.88
C PHE A 149 -2.38 4.03 -14.77
N PRO A 150 -2.38 3.84 -16.11
CA PRO A 150 -3.51 4.24 -16.94
C PRO A 150 -4.82 3.51 -16.62
N GLU A 151 -4.74 2.29 -16.09
CA GLU A 151 -5.91 1.53 -15.66
C GLU A 151 -6.43 2.09 -14.34
N TYR A 152 -5.58 2.17 -13.33
CA TYR A 152 -5.95 2.67 -12.00
C TYR A 152 -6.41 4.13 -12.02
N LYS A 153 -5.85 4.98 -12.89
CA LYS A 153 -6.28 6.39 -13.02
C LYS A 153 -7.76 6.53 -13.41
N ARG A 154 -8.34 5.54 -14.08
CA ARG A 154 -9.75 5.54 -14.50
C ARG A 154 -10.71 5.07 -13.40
N GLU A 155 -10.19 4.45 -12.34
CA GLU A 155 -11.02 3.95 -11.25
C GLU A 155 -11.54 5.08 -10.35
N LYS A 156 -12.72 4.88 -9.77
CA LYS A 156 -13.34 5.87 -8.86
C LYS A 156 -12.48 6.14 -7.64
N ILE A 157 -11.86 5.11 -7.06
CA ILE A 157 -11.01 5.20 -5.86
C ILE A 157 -9.83 6.16 -6.10
N PHE A 158 -9.31 6.25 -7.32
CA PHE A 158 -8.20 7.16 -7.62
C PHE A 158 -8.53 8.61 -7.30
N SER A 159 -9.76 9.05 -7.56
CA SER A 159 -10.23 10.41 -7.22
C SER A 159 -10.30 10.70 -5.72
N GLN A 160 -10.40 9.65 -4.90
CA GLN A 160 -10.46 9.74 -3.43
C GLN A 160 -9.08 9.83 -2.76
N LEU A 161 -8.00 9.53 -3.50
CA LEU A 161 -6.63 9.74 -3.03
C LEU A 161 -6.35 11.22 -2.74
N SER A 162 -5.45 11.47 -1.79
CA SER A 162 -5.01 12.83 -1.50
C SER A 162 -4.47 13.53 -2.75
N LEU A 163 -4.62 14.86 -2.81
CA LEU A 163 -4.15 15.65 -3.95
C LEU A 163 -2.63 15.49 -4.15
N CYS A 164 -1.87 15.45 -3.06
CA CYS A 164 -0.43 15.21 -3.07
C CYS A 164 -0.09 13.86 -3.72
N THR A 165 -0.75 12.78 -3.30
CA THR A 165 -0.53 11.44 -3.84
C THR A 165 -0.89 11.34 -5.32
N ARG A 166 -2.03 11.90 -5.74
CA ARG A 166 -2.43 11.94 -7.16
C ARG A 166 -1.42 12.70 -8.03
N ASN A 167 -0.93 13.83 -7.55
CA ASN A 167 0.07 14.64 -8.25
C ASN A 167 1.42 13.92 -8.31
N ALA A 168 1.85 13.29 -7.23
CA ALA A 168 3.09 12.52 -7.17
C ALA A 168 3.05 11.34 -8.16
N LEU A 169 1.97 10.56 -8.19
CA LEU A 169 1.79 9.45 -9.14
C LEU A 169 1.80 9.95 -10.59
N THR A 170 1.03 11.00 -10.88
CA THR A 170 0.93 11.57 -12.23
C THR A 170 2.29 12.10 -12.69
N LYS A 171 2.99 12.87 -11.85
CA LYS A 171 4.32 13.40 -12.15
C LYS A 171 5.32 12.28 -12.40
N LYS A 172 5.31 11.24 -11.56
CA LYS A 172 6.22 10.09 -11.69
C LYS A 172 5.96 9.34 -13.00
N TYR A 173 4.69 9.09 -13.32
CA TYR A 173 4.31 8.39 -14.55
C TYR A 173 4.60 9.23 -15.81
N THR A 174 4.29 10.53 -15.81
CA THR A 174 4.63 11.44 -16.93
C THR A 174 6.14 11.50 -17.14
N SER A 175 6.93 11.61 -16.07
CA SER A 175 8.39 11.56 -16.17
C SER A 175 8.88 10.26 -16.79
N TYR A 176 8.24 9.13 -16.45
CA TYR A 176 8.57 7.83 -17.05
C TYR A 176 8.22 7.82 -18.55
N THR A 177 7.05 8.29 -18.96
CA THR A 177 6.66 8.34 -20.38
C THR A 177 7.54 9.28 -21.19
N ASP A 178 7.95 10.42 -20.61
CA ASP A 178 8.87 11.36 -21.25
C ASP A 178 10.27 10.75 -21.44
N SER A 179 10.76 10.02 -20.43
CA SER A 179 12.00 9.26 -20.54
C SER A 179 11.89 8.15 -21.58
N LEU A 180 10.75 7.45 -21.64
CA LEU A 180 10.52 6.44 -22.66
C LEU A 180 10.55 7.05 -24.07
N ALA A 181 9.93 8.21 -24.30
CA ALA A 181 9.96 8.90 -25.58
C ALA A 181 11.39 9.33 -26.00
N LYS A 182 12.23 9.69 -25.03
CA LYS A 182 13.62 10.13 -25.27
C LYS A 182 14.63 8.98 -25.38
N LEU A 183 14.20 7.72 -25.17
CA LEU A 183 15.10 6.56 -25.09
C LEU A 183 15.96 6.36 -26.35
N ALA A 184 15.41 6.61 -27.55
CA ALA A 184 16.14 6.53 -28.81
C ALA A 184 17.39 7.43 -28.88
N ASN A 185 17.43 8.52 -28.10
CA ASN A 185 18.55 9.47 -28.07
C ASN A 185 19.53 9.19 -26.91
N VAL A 186 19.33 8.12 -26.14
CA VAL A 186 20.17 7.82 -24.98
C VAL A 186 21.39 7.02 -25.40
N ASP A 187 22.57 7.60 -25.16
CA ASP A 187 23.83 6.90 -25.28
C ASP A 187 24.18 6.14 -23.99
N PHE A 188 24.03 4.82 -24.05
CA PHE A 188 24.35 3.90 -22.96
C PHE A 188 25.85 3.55 -22.89
N ILE A 189 26.61 3.80 -23.96
CA ILE A 189 28.00 3.33 -24.09
C ILE A 189 29.01 4.38 -23.65
N SER A 190 28.72 5.68 -23.75
CA SER A 190 29.68 6.70 -23.28
C SER A 190 30.15 6.46 -21.84
N GLY A 191 31.46 6.36 -21.69
CA GLY A 191 32.14 6.11 -20.42
C GLY A 191 32.17 4.63 -19.99
N TYR A 192 31.80 3.70 -20.87
CA TYR A 192 31.94 2.27 -20.62
C TYR A 192 33.42 1.86 -20.66
N LEU A 193 33.85 1.19 -19.59
CA LEU A 193 35.21 0.66 -19.45
C LEU A 193 35.19 -0.82 -19.88
N HIS A 194 35.96 -1.15 -20.91
CA HIS A 194 36.15 -2.52 -21.35
C HIS A 194 37.19 -3.22 -20.46
N CYS A 195 37.07 -4.54 -20.37
CA CYS A 195 38.05 -5.46 -19.79
C CYS A 195 39.33 -5.53 -20.63
N ASP A 196 40.47 -5.82 -20.00
CA ASP A 196 41.80 -5.85 -20.64
C ASP A 196 41.92 -6.90 -21.77
N GLU A 197 41.05 -7.92 -21.75
CA GLU A 197 40.99 -8.99 -22.76
C GLU A 197 40.14 -8.62 -24.00
N CYS A 198 39.63 -7.40 -24.08
CA CYS A 198 38.80 -6.95 -25.18
C CYS A 198 39.64 -6.52 -26.39
N ASN A 199 39.93 -7.46 -27.30
CA ASN A 199 40.76 -7.20 -28.48
C ASN A 199 40.20 -6.11 -29.43
N ASN A 200 38.87 -5.94 -29.50
CA ASN A 200 38.20 -4.96 -30.39
C ASN A 200 37.08 -4.21 -29.64
N SER A 201 37.44 -3.20 -28.84
CA SER A 201 36.47 -2.38 -28.07
C SER A 201 35.41 -1.71 -28.96
N SER A 202 35.81 -1.14 -30.11
CA SER A 202 34.89 -0.45 -31.02
C SER A 202 33.84 -1.37 -31.65
N GLU A 203 34.23 -2.59 -32.06
CA GLU A 203 33.29 -3.56 -32.62
C GLU A 203 32.33 -4.09 -31.55
N HIS A 204 32.83 -4.22 -30.31
CA HIS A 204 32.03 -4.62 -29.17
C HIS A 204 30.98 -3.56 -28.81
N ASP A 205 31.37 -2.29 -28.79
CA ASP A 205 30.44 -1.16 -28.58
C ASP A 205 29.35 -1.12 -29.66
N LEU A 206 29.69 -1.39 -30.92
CA LEU A 206 28.70 -1.47 -31.99
C LEU A 206 27.66 -2.58 -31.75
N LYS A 207 28.09 -3.76 -31.26
CA LYS A 207 27.19 -4.89 -30.94
C LYS A 207 26.24 -4.54 -29.79
N ILE A 208 26.76 -3.95 -28.71
CA ILE A 208 25.95 -3.48 -27.58
C ILE A 208 24.94 -2.43 -28.06
N ASN A 209 25.38 -1.45 -28.86
CA ASN A 209 24.49 -0.42 -29.38
C ASN A 209 23.36 -0.99 -30.24
N GLN A 210 23.66 -1.95 -31.13
CA GLN A 210 22.65 -2.61 -31.96
C GLN A 210 21.59 -3.32 -31.09
N GLU A 211 22.02 -4.07 -30.06
CA GLU A 211 21.11 -4.71 -29.11
C GLU A 211 20.22 -3.70 -28.38
N PHE A 212 20.77 -2.57 -27.94
CA PHE A 212 19.99 -1.52 -27.27
C PHE A 212 19.03 -0.79 -28.20
N ILE A 213 19.39 -0.60 -29.47
CA ILE A 213 18.48 -0.05 -30.48
C ILE A 213 17.27 -0.98 -30.64
N GLU A 214 17.49 -2.30 -30.76
CA GLU A 214 16.41 -3.27 -30.89
C GLU A 214 15.54 -3.34 -29.62
N ARG A 215 16.14 -3.31 -28.43
CA ARG A 215 15.39 -3.24 -27.17
C ARG A 215 14.59 -1.94 -27.03
N SER A 216 15.15 -0.82 -27.47
CA SER A 216 14.48 0.48 -27.45
C SER A 216 13.26 0.46 -28.36
N LYS A 217 13.35 -0.12 -29.56
CA LYS A 217 12.20 -0.32 -30.46
C LYS A 217 11.10 -1.17 -29.83
N LYS A 218 11.46 -2.22 -29.05
CA LYS A 218 10.48 -3.08 -28.38
C LYS A 218 9.66 -2.34 -27.31
N VAL A 219 10.27 -1.37 -26.61
CA VAL A 219 9.58 -0.61 -25.55
C VAL A 219 8.94 0.68 -26.09
N GLN A 220 9.50 1.26 -27.15
CA GLN A 220 8.99 2.40 -27.91
C GLN A 220 8.20 1.91 -29.14
N ILE A 221 7.11 1.17 -28.95
CA ILE A 221 6.26 0.81 -30.09
C ILE A 221 5.64 2.12 -30.63
N LEU A 222 5.89 2.45 -31.90
CA LEU A 222 5.29 3.60 -32.59
C LEU A 222 4.34 3.11 -33.70
N PRO A 223 3.21 3.81 -33.96
CA PRO A 223 2.67 4.92 -33.17
C PRO A 223 2.23 4.40 -31.79
N LEU A 224 2.59 5.11 -30.72
CA LEU A 224 2.43 4.71 -29.31
C LEU A 224 1.24 3.75 -29.12
N PRO A 225 1.44 2.48 -28.72
CA PRO A 225 0.31 1.62 -28.42
C PRO A 225 -0.45 2.24 -27.25
N LEU A 226 -1.78 2.12 -27.32
CA LEU A 226 -2.59 2.07 -26.11
C LEU A 226 -2.02 0.99 -25.18
N PRO A 227 -2.00 1.21 -23.86
CA PRO A 227 -1.12 2.13 -23.11
C PRO A 227 0.40 1.85 -23.27
N PRO A 228 1.30 2.75 -22.80
CA PRO A 228 2.75 2.54 -22.82
C PRO A 228 3.14 1.21 -22.17
N THR A 229 4.27 0.62 -22.61
CA THR A 229 4.87 -0.55 -21.97
C THR A 229 4.96 -0.34 -20.46
N GLN A 230 4.56 -1.34 -19.67
CA GLN A 230 4.65 -1.25 -18.21
C GLN A 230 6.10 -0.94 -17.78
N PRO A 231 6.30 -0.05 -16.80
CA PRO A 231 7.62 0.24 -16.24
C PRO A 231 8.44 -1.01 -15.88
N SER A 232 7.82 -2.00 -15.25
CA SER A 232 8.45 -3.29 -14.90
C SER A 232 8.97 -4.01 -16.15
N ASN A 233 8.10 -4.22 -17.13
CA ASN A 233 8.46 -4.85 -18.40
C ASN A 233 9.52 -4.07 -19.17
N THR A 234 9.48 -2.73 -19.12
CA THR A 234 10.49 -1.87 -19.77
C THR A 234 11.87 -2.14 -19.19
N ARG A 235 11.95 -2.22 -17.86
CA ARG A 235 13.20 -2.56 -17.19
C ARG A 235 13.63 -3.98 -17.54
N ASP A 236 12.72 -4.95 -17.51
CA ASP A 236 13.05 -6.34 -17.81
C ASP A 236 13.56 -6.51 -19.26
N ILE A 237 12.96 -5.83 -20.24
CA ILE A 237 13.41 -5.84 -21.65
C ILE A 237 14.79 -5.21 -21.80
N LEU A 238 15.04 -4.06 -21.15
CA LEU A 238 16.32 -3.36 -21.25
C LEU A 238 17.45 -4.13 -20.55
N PHE A 239 17.15 -4.87 -19.49
CA PHE A 239 18.11 -5.62 -18.68
C PHE A 239 18.26 -7.09 -19.10
N GLY A 240 17.68 -7.52 -20.23
CA GLY A 240 17.95 -8.84 -20.79
C GLY A 240 19.46 -9.09 -20.95
N SER A 241 19.93 -10.31 -20.71
CA SER A 241 21.36 -10.63 -20.82
C SER A 241 21.91 -10.24 -22.20
N ILE A 242 23.12 -9.68 -22.23
CA ILE A 242 23.87 -9.40 -23.47
C ILE A 242 25.09 -10.29 -23.43
N GLY A 243 25.31 -11.05 -24.51
CA GLY A 243 26.51 -11.86 -24.68
C GLY A 243 26.84 -12.79 -23.51
N TYR A 244 28.12 -13.18 -23.43
CA TYR A 244 28.66 -14.06 -22.39
C TYR A 244 30.08 -13.65 -21.97
N ARG A 245 30.57 -12.49 -22.43
CA ARG A 245 31.93 -12.04 -22.15
C ARG A 245 32.01 -11.37 -20.78
N THR A 246 33.21 -11.37 -20.20
CA THR A 246 33.52 -10.64 -18.95
C THR A 246 33.17 -9.16 -19.05
N CYS A 247 33.52 -8.54 -20.18
CA CYS A 247 33.12 -7.18 -20.54
C CYS A 247 31.59 -6.99 -20.53
N ASP A 248 30.80 -7.87 -21.17
CA ASP A 248 29.33 -7.78 -21.18
C ASP A 248 28.76 -7.74 -19.75
N ASN A 249 29.28 -8.61 -18.88
CA ASN A 249 28.88 -8.64 -17.48
C ASN A 249 29.21 -7.33 -16.75
N GLN A 250 30.37 -6.71 -17.02
CA GLN A 250 30.71 -5.40 -16.46
C GLN A 250 29.75 -4.31 -16.95
N PHE A 251 29.39 -4.31 -18.23
CA PHE A 251 28.41 -3.38 -18.78
C PHE A 251 27.05 -3.52 -18.08
N MET A 252 26.53 -4.75 -18.00
CA MET A 252 25.23 -5.07 -17.40
C MET A 252 25.20 -4.79 -15.90
N THR A 253 26.32 -4.96 -15.19
CA THR A 253 26.39 -4.82 -13.73
C THR A 253 26.63 -3.37 -13.29
N PHE A 254 27.39 -2.57 -14.06
CA PHE A 254 27.83 -1.25 -13.60
C PHE A 254 27.35 -0.10 -14.49
N GLN A 255 27.51 -0.22 -15.80
CA GLN A 255 27.23 0.87 -16.73
C GLN A 255 25.73 1.04 -16.96
N LEU A 256 25.03 -0.04 -17.29
CA LEU A 256 23.60 -0.03 -17.59
C LEU A 256 22.76 0.45 -16.40
N PRO A 257 22.93 -0.04 -15.15
CA PRO A 257 22.17 0.45 -14.00
C PRO A 257 22.38 1.94 -13.75
N ARG A 258 23.61 2.43 -13.92
CA ARG A 258 23.94 3.85 -13.71
C ARG A 258 23.25 4.75 -14.74
N LYS A 259 23.33 4.40 -16.03
CA LYS A 259 22.68 5.14 -17.11
C LYS A 259 21.16 5.06 -17.02
N PHE A 260 20.62 3.87 -16.72
CA PHE A 260 19.20 3.66 -16.50
C PHE A 260 18.67 4.52 -15.35
N LYS A 261 19.36 4.52 -14.20
CA LYS A 261 18.98 5.35 -13.03
C LYS A 261 19.01 6.83 -13.36
N LYS A 262 19.96 7.30 -14.18
CA LYS A 262 20.03 8.70 -14.62
C LYS A 262 18.83 9.08 -15.51
N HIS A 263 18.35 8.16 -16.34
CA HIS A 263 17.31 8.43 -17.34
C HIS A 263 15.88 8.19 -16.83
N PHE A 264 15.63 7.06 -16.16
CA PHE A 264 14.31 6.65 -15.67
C PHE A 264 14.12 6.86 -14.16
N GLY A 265 15.18 7.16 -13.43
CA GLY A 265 15.17 7.23 -11.97
C GLY A 265 15.34 5.86 -11.30
N VAL A 266 15.10 5.81 -10.00
CA VAL A 266 15.29 4.61 -9.18
C VAL A 266 14.10 3.67 -9.34
N PHE A 267 14.41 2.40 -9.61
CA PHE A 267 13.46 1.30 -9.60
C PHE A 267 13.88 0.31 -8.50
N GLU A 268 12.90 -0.23 -7.79
CA GLU A 268 13.12 -1.17 -6.69
C GLU A 268 12.23 -2.40 -6.83
N PRO A 269 12.69 -3.59 -6.39
CA PRO A 269 11.82 -4.74 -6.29
C PRO A 269 10.80 -4.56 -5.18
N LEU A 270 9.74 -5.37 -5.19
CA LEU A 270 8.88 -5.50 -4.02
C LEU A 270 9.67 -6.14 -2.87
N GLU A 271 9.53 -5.63 -1.65
CA GLU A 271 10.29 -6.14 -0.49
C GLU A 271 10.05 -7.63 -0.28
N CYS A 272 8.79 -8.07 -0.40
CA CYS A 272 8.40 -9.48 -0.33
C CYS A 272 8.99 -10.39 -1.44
N LYS A 273 9.53 -9.83 -2.51
CA LYS A 273 10.14 -10.57 -3.63
C LYS A 273 11.63 -10.27 -3.81
N LYS A 274 12.24 -9.50 -2.90
CA LYS A 274 13.62 -9.01 -3.02
C LYS A 274 14.67 -10.13 -3.16
N HIS A 275 14.42 -11.27 -2.54
CA HIS A 275 15.30 -12.44 -2.58
C HIS A 275 14.92 -13.48 -3.65
N LYS A 276 13.98 -13.17 -4.56
CA LYS A 276 13.71 -14.04 -5.70
C LYS A 276 14.86 -13.97 -6.69
N LYS A 277 15.07 -15.06 -7.44
CA LYS A 277 16.13 -15.20 -8.44
C LYS A 277 16.11 -14.04 -9.46
N ASP A 278 14.91 -13.69 -9.94
CA ASP A 278 14.69 -12.60 -10.90
C ASP A 278 13.52 -11.73 -10.41
N PRO A 279 13.76 -10.72 -9.57
CA PRO A 279 12.71 -9.86 -9.06
C PRO A 279 12.35 -8.80 -10.11
N CYS A 280 11.07 -8.60 -10.38
CA CYS A 280 10.60 -7.44 -11.15
C CYS A 280 10.87 -6.15 -10.35
N PHE A 281 11.21 -5.09 -11.06
CA PHE A 281 11.57 -3.80 -10.48
C PHE A 281 10.58 -2.73 -10.94
N TYR A 282 10.21 -1.84 -10.02
CA TYR A 282 9.13 -0.89 -10.23
C TYR A 282 9.57 0.52 -9.87
N PRO A 283 9.07 1.56 -10.55
CA PRO A 283 9.12 2.92 -10.04
C PRO A 283 8.19 3.02 -8.83
N TYR A 284 8.49 3.94 -7.91
CA TYR A 284 7.69 4.17 -6.71
C TYR A 284 7.62 5.65 -6.36
N ILE A 285 6.69 5.96 -5.46
CA ILE A 285 6.66 7.22 -4.72
C ILE A 285 6.72 6.91 -3.23
N GLU A 286 7.18 7.88 -2.46
CA GLU A 286 7.22 7.81 -1.00
C GLU A 286 6.28 8.85 -0.43
N LEU A 287 5.70 8.54 0.72
CA LEU A 287 4.86 9.49 1.43
C LEU A 287 5.77 10.62 1.94
N GLY A 288 5.42 11.87 1.64
CA GLY A 288 6.18 13.03 2.13
C GLY A 288 6.25 13.05 3.66
N GLU A 289 7.27 13.71 4.21
CA GLU A 289 7.30 14.04 5.64
C GLU A 289 6.17 15.00 6.01
#